data_AF-A0A3B9P6Y4-F1
#
_entry.id   AF-A0A3B9P6Y4-F1
#
_cell.length_a   1.000
_cell.length_b   1.000
_cell.length_c   1.000
_cell.angle_alpha   90.00
_cell.angle_beta   90.00
_cell.angle_gamma   90.00
#
_symmetry.space_group_name_H-M   'P 1'
#
loop_
_entity.id
_entity.type
_entity.pdbx_description
1 polymer ?
#
loop_
_entity_poly.entity_id
_entity_poly.type
_entity_poly.pdbx_seq_one_letter_code
_entity_poly.pdbx_strand_id
1 'polypeptide(L)'
;EMMPLLKDIRDILDQYDQTYVVGETFLADTERTANYCGNDKLHAAFNFKFAENRWHPKRFLTSLTEWYQSLSVNAWPNNFLSNHDMTRTASRYCFGEDDRRAKVAAAMLLTVKGTPFMYYGEEIGMRDIP
;
A
#
# COMPACT_ATOMS: atom_id res chain seq x y z
N GLU A 1 -0.41 17.34 17.25
CA GLU A 1 -0.90 18.15 16.11
C GLU A 1 -1.53 17.28 15.02
N MET A 2 -0.88 16.22 14.53
CA MET A 2 -1.45 15.40 13.44
C MET A 2 -2.74 14.63 13.80
N MET A 3 -2.80 13.98 14.98
CA MET A 3 -3.95 13.10 15.32
C MET A 3 -5.30 13.83 15.37
N PRO A 4 -5.43 15.02 16.00
CA PRO A 4 -6.67 15.79 15.93
C PRO A 4 -7.09 16.13 14.49
N LEU A 5 -6.13 16.48 13.62
CA LEU A 5 -6.42 16.80 12.22
C LEU A 5 -6.96 15.60 11.44
N LEU A 6 -6.45 14.39 11.69
CA LEU A 6 -6.99 13.18 11.06
C LEU A 6 -8.45 12.94 11.43
N LYS A 7 -8.81 13.26 12.68
CA LYS A 7 -10.20 13.22 13.12
C LYS A 7 -11.04 14.29 12.44
N ASP A 8 -10.55 15.52 12.34
CA ASP A 8 -11.29 16.59 11.65
C ASP A 8 -11.55 16.25 10.17
N ILE A 9 -10.55 15.68 9.48
CA ILE A 9 -10.72 15.16 8.11
C ILE A 9 -11.78 14.07 8.08
N ARG A 10 -11.74 13.13 9.03
CA ARG A 10 -12.69 12.03 9.10
C ARG A 10 -14.13 12.53 9.32
N ASP A 11 -14.31 13.47 10.24
CA ASP A 11 -15.62 14.06 10.55
C ASP A 11 -16.22 14.83 9.37
N ILE A 12 -15.38 15.38 8.47
CA ILE A 12 -15.84 15.98 7.21
C ILE A 12 -16.32 14.89 6.24
N LEU A 13 -15.54 13.82 6.08
CA LEU A 13 -15.88 12.74 5.15
C LEU A 13 -17.15 11.99 5.57
N ASP A 14 -17.35 11.77 6.87
CA ASP A 14 -18.54 11.08 7.39
C ASP A 14 -19.85 11.85 7.15
N GLN A 15 -19.80 13.11 6.69
CA GLN A 15 -20.98 13.86 6.23
C GLN A 15 -21.44 13.48 4.81
N TYR A 16 -20.62 12.70 4.08
CA TYR A 16 -20.87 12.30 2.71
C TYR A 16 -20.77 10.78 2.58
N ASP A 17 -21.87 10.15 2.15
CA ASP A 17 -21.92 8.72 1.91
C ASP A 17 -20.88 8.29 0.86
N GLN A 18 -20.34 7.09 1.02
CA GLN A 18 -19.43 6.44 0.06
C GLN A 18 -18.13 7.20 -0.23
N THR A 19 -17.66 8.01 0.72
CA THR A 19 -16.34 8.63 0.64
C THR A 19 -15.25 7.72 1.19
N TYR A 20 -14.02 7.95 0.74
CA TYR A 20 -12.84 7.23 1.18
C TYR A 20 -11.64 8.17 1.21
N VAL A 21 -10.74 7.99 2.17
CA VAL A 21 -9.48 8.76 2.25
C VAL A 21 -8.33 7.81 2.53
N VAL A 22 -7.28 7.97 1.74
CA VAL A 22 -6.00 7.28 1.91
C VAL A 22 -4.90 8.31 2.10
N GLY A 23 -4.10 8.15 3.15
CA GLY A 23 -2.93 8.97 3.40
C GLY A 23 -1.66 8.38 2.80
N GLU A 24 -0.72 9.23 2.41
CA GLU A 24 0.61 8.82 1.99
C GLU A 24 1.64 9.30 3.01
N THR A 25 2.35 8.36 3.64
CA THR A 25 3.17 8.63 4.84
C THR A 25 4.62 8.20 4.62
N PHE A 26 5.26 8.80 3.61
CA PHE A 26 6.61 8.45 3.11
C PHE A 26 7.71 8.24 4.16
N LEU A 27 7.66 8.94 5.29
CA LEU A 27 8.72 8.95 6.32
C LEU A 27 8.32 8.23 7.61
N ALA A 28 7.16 7.57 7.63
CA ALA A 28 6.69 6.84 8.80
C ALA A 28 7.05 5.36 8.70
N ASP A 29 7.48 4.77 9.82
CA ASP A 29 7.57 3.31 9.92
C ASP A 29 6.17 2.66 9.90
N THR A 30 6.14 1.33 9.84
CA THR A 30 4.89 0.55 9.78
C THR A 30 3.93 0.88 10.92
N GLU A 31 4.44 1.02 12.14
CA GLU A 31 3.63 1.24 13.34
C GLU A 31 3.03 2.65 13.34
N ARG A 32 3.84 3.66 13.03
CA ARG A 32 3.39 5.04 12.92
C ARG A 32 2.39 5.22 11.77
N THR A 33 2.60 4.55 10.64
CA THR A 33 1.66 4.54 9.52
C THR A 33 0.32 3.92 9.93
N ALA A 34 0.36 2.76 10.61
CA ALA A 34 -0.84 2.09 11.07
C ALA A 34 -1.64 2.94 12.07
N ASN A 35 -0.95 3.72 12.89
CA ASN A 35 -1.56 4.65 13.84
C ASN A 35 -2.38 5.77 13.18
N TYR A 36 -2.23 6.03 11.88
CA TYR A 36 -3.04 7.00 11.13
C TYR A 36 -4.35 6.43 10.57
N CYS A 37 -4.59 5.13 10.73
CA CYS A 37 -5.78 4.45 10.24
C CYS A 37 -6.75 4.07 11.39
N GLY A 38 -8.05 4.07 11.11
CA GLY A 38 -9.08 3.60 12.05
C GLY A 38 -10.39 4.39 11.98
N ASN A 39 -11.31 4.12 12.91
CA ASN A 39 -12.67 4.69 12.89
C ASN A 39 -12.67 6.23 12.90
N ASP A 40 -11.86 6.85 13.76
CA ASP A 40 -11.80 8.32 13.92
C ASP A 40 -10.58 8.93 13.21
N LYS A 41 -10.08 8.28 12.15
CA LYS A 41 -8.89 8.69 11.40
C LYS A 41 -9.07 8.36 9.91
N LEU A 42 -7.98 8.23 9.16
CA LEU A 42 -8.04 7.85 7.76
C LEU A 42 -8.58 6.43 7.57
N HIS A 43 -9.22 6.18 6.43
CA HIS A 43 -9.66 4.83 6.08
C HIS A 43 -8.48 3.90 5.78
N ALA A 44 -7.40 4.45 5.21
CA ALA A 44 -6.17 3.75 4.90
C ALA A 44 -4.95 4.69 4.89
N ALA A 45 -3.76 4.09 4.91
CA ALA A 45 -2.50 4.78 4.69
C ALA A 45 -1.53 3.87 3.94
N PHE A 46 -0.74 4.42 3.02
CA PHE A 46 0.24 3.64 2.29
C PHE A 46 1.43 3.25 3.18
N ASN A 47 1.58 1.95 3.42
CA ASN A 47 2.75 1.37 4.05
C ASN A 47 3.78 0.95 2.98
N PHE A 48 4.85 1.74 2.84
CA PHE A 48 5.89 1.52 1.83
C PHE A 48 6.70 0.24 2.05
N LYS A 49 6.72 -0.33 3.27
CA LYS A 49 7.54 -1.50 3.59
C LYS A 49 7.21 -2.72 2.73
N PHE A 50 5.95 -2.89 2.33
CA PHE A 50 5.56 -3.96 1.41
C PHE A 50 6.07 -3.71 -0.01
N ALA A 51 5.87 -2.48 -0.51
CA ALA A 51 6.25 -2.07 -1.85
C ALA A 51 7.78 -2.11 -2.07
N GLU A 52 8.58 -1.72 -1.09
CA GLU A 52 10.05 -1.59 -1.23
C GLU A 52 10.84 -2.90 -1.06
N ASN A 53 10.14 -4.03 -0.85
CA ASN A 53 10.80 -5.31 -0.68
C ASN A 53 11.64 -5.70 -1.90
N ARG A 54 12.83 -6.27 -1.66
CA ARG A 54 13.53 -7.05 -2.69
C ARG A 54 12.75 -8.33 -3.00
N TRP A 55 12.90 -8.87 -4.21
CA TRP A 55 12.21 -10.08 -4.67
C TRP A 55 12.61 -11.34 -3.89
N HIS A 56 12.02 -11.53 -2.71
CA HIS A 56 12.28 -12.66 -1.81
C HIS A 56 11.02 -12.96 -0.97
N PRO A 57 10.45 -14.17 -1.03
CA PRO A 57 9.16 -14.49 -0.40
C PRO A 57 9.08 -14.14 1.09
N LYS A 58 10.14 -14.45 1.87
CA LYS A 58 10.19 -14.15 3.31
C LYS A 58 10.03 -12.65 3.60
N ARG A 59 10.53 -11.77 2.73
CA ARG A 59 10.48 -10.31 2.95
C ARG A 59 9.06 -9.79 2.81
N PHE A 60 8.35 -10.20 1.76
CA PHE A 60 6.94 -9.90 1.57
C PHE A 60 6.10 -10.42 2.75
N LEU A 61 6.29 -11.68 3.14
CA LEU A 61 5.57 -12.27 4.29
C LEU A 61 5.82 -11.50 5.59
N THR A 62 7.07 -11.14 5.87
CA THR A 62 7.41 -10.35 7.07
C THR A 62 6.72 -8.99 7.03
N SER A 63 6.83 -8.24 5.93
CA SER A 63 6.21 -6.91 5.83
C SER A 63 4.69 -6.93 5.94
N LEU A 64 4.03 -7.96 5.36
CA LEU A 64 2.57 -8.12 5.47
C LEU A 64 2.16 -8.49 6.90
N THR A 65 2.89 -9.42 7.53
CA THR A 65 2.62 -9.84 8.91
C THR A 65 2.73 -8.65 9.86
N GLU A 66 3.82 -7.89 9.77
CA GLU A 66 4.00 -6.68 10.57
C GLU A 66 2.90 -5.65 10.30
N TRP A 67 2.54 -5.42 9.03
CA TRP A 67 1.47 -4.50 8.68
C TRP A 67 0.15 -4.88 9.34
N TYR A 68 -0.24 -6.15 9.23
CA TYR A 68 -1.48 -6.64 9.84
C TYR A 68 -1.46 -6.62 11.37
N GLN A 69 -0.29 -6.80 11.99
CA GLN A 69 -0.14 -6.74 13.44
C GLN A 69 -0.13 -5.29 13.97
N SER A 70 0.35 -4.33 13.20
CA SER A 70 0.37 -2.91 13.59
C SER A 70 -0.99 -2.23 13.46
N LEU A 71 -1.88 -2.75 12.60
CA LEU A 71 -3.22 -2.19 12.41
C LEU A 71 -4.12 -2.43 13.62
N SER A 72 -4.94 -1.43 13.95
CA SER A 72 -6.00 -1.59 14.96
C SER A 72 -7.06 -2.60 14.49
N VAL A 73 -7.78 -3.21 15.43
CA VAL A 73 -8.80 -4.25 15.14
C VAL A 73 -9.88 -3.81 14.14
N ASN A 74 -10.18 -2.51 14.08
CA ASN A 74 -11.19 -1.95 13.19
C ASN A 74 -10.61 -1.39 11.88
N ALA A 75 -9.28 -1.38 11.70
CA ALA A 75 -8.66 -0.88 10.48
C ALA A 75 -8.65 -1.95 9.38
N TRP A 76 -8.97 -1.53 8.15
CA TRP A 76 -8.88 -2.37 6.97
C TRP A 76 -7.54 -2.17 6.28
N PRO A 77 -6.75 -3.22 6.02
CA PRO A 77 -5.45 -3.07 5.36
C PRO A 77 -5.60 -2.65 3.89
N ASN A 78 -4.57 -1.99 3.39
CA ASN A 78 -4.34 -1.74 1.97
C ASN A 78 -2.90 -2.10 1.60
N ASN A 79 -2.67 -2.44 0.32
CA ASN A 79 -1.35 -2.79 -0.19
C ASN A 79 -1.16 -2.23 -1.60
N PHE A 80 0.10 -1.94 -1.96
CA PHE A 80 0.51 -1.47 -3.28
C PHE A 80 1.94 -1.94 -3.56
N LEU A 81 2.36 -1.98 -4.83
CA LEU A 81 3.72 -2.39 -5.21
C LEU A 81 4.52 -1.24 -5.84
N SER A 82 3.84 -0.29 -6.45
CA SER A 82 4.44 0.87 -7.13
C SER A 82 3.44 2.03 -7.15
N ASN A 83 3.96 3.23 -7.35
CA ASN A 83 3.22 4.46 -7.60
C ASN A 83 4.07 5.35 -8.53
N HIS A 84 3.71 6.63 -8.65
CA HIS A 84 4.41 7.58 -9.50
C HIS A 84 5.80 8.02 -9.01
N ASP A 85 6.11 7.79 -7.73
CA ASP A 85 7.40 8.14 -7.11
C ASP A 85 8.35 6.95 -6.97
N MET A 86 7.96 5.79 -7.50
CA MET A 86 8.69 4.53 -7.35
C MET A 86 9.01 3.90 -8.71
N THR A 87 10.19 3.28 -8.83
CA THR A 87 10.54 2.40 -9.96
C THR A 87 9.41 1.41 -10.21
N ARG A 88 8.99 1.23 -11.47
CA ARG A 88 7.90 0.31 -11.82
C ARG A 88 8.18 -1.11 -11.36
N THR A 89 7.14 -1.82 -10.94
CA THR A 89 7.22 -3.22 -10.46
C THR A 89 7.91 -4.14 -11.47
N ALA A 90 7.60 -3.99 -12.77
CA ALA A 90 8.23 -4.76 -13.83
C ALA A 90 9.74 -4.46 -13.94
N SER A 91 10.12 -3.18 -13.99
CA SER A 91 11.54 -2.76 -14.00
C SER A 91 12.31 -3.23 -12.78
N ARG A 92 11.67 -3.26 -11.62
CA ARG A 92 12.31 -3.64 -10.36
C ARG A 92 12.57 -5.13 -10.22
N TYR A 93 11.66 -5.96 -10.69
CA TYR A 93 11.70 -7.40 -10.41
C TYR A 93 11.97 -8.30 -11.61
N CYS A 94 11.70 -7.83 -12.82
CA CYS A 94 11.86 -8.62 -14.04
C CYS A 94 13.21 -8.33 -14.72
N PHE A 95 13.63 -9.23 -15.60
CA PHE A 95 14.84 -9.06 -16.41
C PHE A 95 14.50 -9.27 -17.88
N GLY A 96 14.83 -8.30 -18.73
CA GLY A 96 14.41 -8.32 -20.13
C GLY A 96 12.89 -8.41 -20.27
N GLU A 97 12.43 -9.32 -21.13
CA GLU A 97 11.01 -9.56 -21.44
C GLU A 97 10.35 -10.66 -20.57
N ASP A 98 11.03 -11.15 -19.52
CA ASP A 98 10.47 -12.19 -18.64
C ASP A 98 9.52 -11.63 -17.58
N ASP A 99 8.23 -11.63 -17.88
CA ASP A 99 7.16 -11.11 -17.01
C ASP A 99 6.64 -12.09 -15.94
N ARG A 100 7.26 -13.27 -15.77
CA ARG A 100 6.76 -14.26 -14.79
C ARG A 100 6.66 -13.67 -13.38
N ARG A 101 7.62 -12.83 -12.98
CA ARG A 101 7.62 -12.16 -11.67
C ARG A 101 6.55 -11.07 -11.58
N ALA A 102 6.32 -10.30 -12.63
CA ALA A 102 5.23 -9.32 -12.67
C ALA A 102 3.87 -9.99 -12.47
N LYS A 103 3.62 -11.14 -13.11
CA LYS A 103 2.38 -11.92 -12.93
C LYS A 103 2.21 -12.41 -11.49
N VAL A 104 3.28 -12.92 -10.87
CA VAL A 104 3.25 -13.34 -9.45
C VAL A 104 3.03 -12.12 -8.54
N ALA A 105 3.63 -10.97 -8.84
CA ALA A 105 3.47 -9.75 -8.07
C ALA A 105 2.02 -9.24 -8.13
N ALA A 106 1.41 -9.21 -9.32
CA ALA A 106 0.01 -8.87 -9.50
C ALA A 106 -0.92 -9.85 -8.76
N ALA A 107 -0.67 -11.16 -8.89
CA ALA A 107 -1.44 -12.17 -8.15
C ALA A 107 -1.32 -11.97 -6.63
N MET A 108 -0.12 -11.71 -6.11
CA MET A 108 0.10 -11.42 -4.70
C MET A 108 -0.69 -10.17 -4.27
N LEU A 109 -0.55 -9.05 -4.98
CA LEU A 109 -1.27 -7.80 -4.67
C LEU A 109 -2.79 -8.02 -4.63
N LEU A 110 -3.34 -8.78 -5.58
CA LEU A 110 -4.78 -9.01 -5.71
C LEU A 110 -5.35 -10.08 -4.75
N THR A 111 -4.50 -10.84 -4.05
CA THR A 111 -4.95 -11.96 -3.19
C THR A 111 -4.61 -11.80 -1.71
N VAL A 112 -3.68 -10.90 -1.37
CA VAL A 112 -3.42 -10.56 0.04
C VAL A 112 -4.61 -9.81 0.65
N LYS A 113 -4.78 -9.91 1.97
CA LYS A 113 -5.86 -9.23 2.69
C LYS A 113 -5.75 -7.73 2.51
N GLY A 114 -6.86 -7.11 2.10
CA GLY A 114 -7.01 -5.66 2.06
C GLY A 114 -7.46 -5.12 0.71
N THR A 115 -7.43 -3.80 0.57
CA THR A 115 -7.68 -3.12 -0.68
C THR A 115 -6.40 -3.03 -1.53
N PRO A 116 -6.35 -3.62 -2.74
CA PRO A 116 -5.21 -3.48 -3.63
C PRO A 116 -5.21 -2.12 -4.32
N PHE A 117 -4.07 -1.45 -4.34
CA PHE A 117 -3.82 -0.27 -5.16
C PHE A 117 -2.83 -0.66 -6.27
N MET A 118 -3.32 -0.63 -7.49
CA MET A 118 -2.56 -0.94 -8.70
C MET A 118 -2.25 0.35 -9.43
N TYR A 119 -0.97 0.60 -9.71
CA TYR A 119 -0.54 1.74 -10.49
C TYR A 119 -0.72 1.47 -11.99
N TYR A 120 -1.10 2.49 -12.76
CA TYR A 120 -1.33 2.31 -14.19
C TYR A 120 -0.07 1.78 -14.89
N GLY A 121 -0.27 0.84 -15.79
CA GLY A 121 0.79 0.13 -16.47
C GLY A 121 1.22 -1.15 -15.76
N GLU A 122 0.94 -1.36 -14.47
CA GLU A 122 1.25 -2.63 -13.81
C GLU A 122 0.44 -3.80 -14.43
N GLU A 123 -0.79 -3.54 -14.87
CA GLU A 123 -1.68 -4.50 -15.51
C GLU A 123 -1.16 -5.00 -16.87
N ILE A 124 -0.30 -4.20 -17.53
CA ILE A 124 0.35 -4.56 -18.81
C ILE A 124 1.85 -4.83 -18.66
N GLY A 125 2.39 -4.85 -17.44
CA GLY A 125 3.83 -5.06 -17.21
C GLY A 125 4.72 -3.90 -17.70
N MET A 126 4.21 -2.67 -17.68
CA MET A 126 4.92 -1.49 -18.14
C MET A 126 6.22 -1.27 -17.34
N ARG A 127 7.28 -0.92 -18.07
CA ARG A 127 8.62 -0.69 -17.53
C ARG A 127 8.93 0.81 -17.56
N ASP A 128 9.87 1.20 -16.71
CA ASP A 128 10.44 2.55 -16.71
C ASP A 128 11.09 2.83 -18.06
N ILE A 129 11.01 4.09 -18.46
CA ILE A 129 11.79 4.59 -19.60
C ILE A 129 13.24 4.81 -19.15
N PRO A 130 14.24 4.45 -19.98
CA PRO A 130 15.64 4.78 -19.73
C PRO A 130 15.90 6.28 -19.62
#